data_AF-A0A3T0SMF7-F1
#
_entry.id   AF-A0A3T0SMF7-F1
#
_cell.length_a   1.000
_cell.length_b   1.000
_cell.length_c   1.000
_cell.angle_alpha   90.00
_cell.angle_beta   90.00
_cell.angle_gamma   90.00
#
_symmetry.space_group_name_H-M   'P 1'
#
loop_
_entity.id
_entity.type
_entity.pdbx_description
1 polymer ?
#
loop_
_entity_poly.entity_id
_entity_poly.type
_entity_poly.pdbx_seq_one_letter_code
_entity_poly.pdbx_strand_id
1 'polypeptide(L)' 'MTSPDVNAFTDDLFASSQPANSEKVMAVLDSINAKWGRGTLRPGVVPAAPAWSMRRELMSQSFTTRVDQLWRVSAR' A
#
# COMPACT_ATOMS: atom_id res chain seq x y z
N MET A 1 -13.51 32.90 -16.33
CA MET A 1 -12.78 32.69 -15.05
C MET A 1 -12.75 31.19 -14.83
N THR A 2 -11.80 30.52 -15.46
CA THR A 2 -11.67 29.06 -15.53
C THR A 2 -10.24 28.73 -15.11
N SER A 3 -10.11 27.80 -14.16
CA SER A 3 -8.91 27.47 -13.37
C SER A 3 -7.64 27.15 -14.18
N PRO A 4 -6.44 27.39 -13.61
CA PRO A 4 -5.17 27.07 -14.24
C PRO A 4 -4.91 25.56 -14.20
N ASP A 5 -4.54 25.03 -15.36
CA ASP A 5 -3.81 23.80 -15.67
C ASP A 5 -3.56 22.79 -14.55
N VAL A 6 -4.52 21.87 -14.40
CA VAL A 6 -4.34 20.59 -13.68
C VAL A 6 -3.73 19.55 -14.61
N ASN A 7 -2.44 19.65 -14.91
CA ASN A 7 -1.75 18.56 -15.61
C ASN A 7 -0.38 18.23 -15.00
N ALA A 8 -0.39 17.89 -13.71
CA ALA A 8 0.74 17.24 -13.03
C ALA A 8 0.63 15.70 -13.18
N PHE A 9 0.35 15.21 -14.39
CA PHE A 9 0.21 13.79 -14.66
C PHE A 9 1.34 13.34 -15.59
N THR A 10 1.93 12.19 -15.25
CA THR A 10 2.93 11.46 -16.04
C THR A 10 2.61 11.56 -17.54
N ASP A 11 3.55 12.09 -18.31
CA ASP A 11 3.42 12.48 -19.73
C ASP A 11 2.85 11.36 -20.63
N ASP A 12 3.14 10.10 -20.29
CA ASP A 12 2.53 8.92 -20.90
C ASP A 12 2.59 7.72 -19.93
N LEU A 13 1.42 7.18 -19.57
CA LEU A 13 1.29 5.98 -18.71
C LEU A 13 1.69 4.69 -19.42
N PHE A 14 1.71 4.69 -20.76
CA PHE A 14 2.03 3.56 -21.61
C PHE A 14 3.40 3.71 -22.29
N ALA A 15 4.17 4.74 -21.93
CA ALA A 15 5.53 4.90 -22.42
C ALA A 15 6.34 3.64 -22.12
N SER A 16 7.08 3.17 -23.12
CA SER A 16 7.88 1.95 -23.06
C SER A 16 9.00 1.99 -22.00
N SER A 17 9.29 3.17 -21.44
CA SER A 17 10.31 3.36 -20.41
C SER A 17 9.76 4.22 -19.29
N GLN A 18 9.75 3.68 -18.07
CA GLN A 18 9.56 4.46 -16.85
C GLN A 18 10.73 5.45 -16.72
N PRO A 19 10.52 6.71 -16.33
CA PRO A 19 11.62 7.65 -16.16
C PRO A 19 12.63 7.08 -15.16
N ALA A 20 13.93 7.06 -15.51
CA ALA A 20 15.00 6.48 -14.68
C ALA A 20 15.08 7.06 -13.25
N ASN A 21 14.50 8.24 -13.04
CA ASN A 21 14.39 8.86 -11.72
C ASN A 21 13.35 8.14 -10.83
N SER A 22 12.29 7.57 -11.40
CA SER A 22 11.27 6.82 -10.67
C SER A 22 11.83 5.55 -10.05
N GLU A 23 12.72 4.84 -10.76
CA GLU A 23 13.36 3.62 -10.23
C GLU A 23 14.16 3.91 -8.97
N LYS A 24 14.96 4.98 -8.96
CA LYS A 24 15.76 5.39 -7.80
C LYS A 24 14.87 5.77 -6.61
N VAL A 25 13.78 6.49 -6.86
CA VAL A 25 12.82 6.87 -5.82
C VAL A 25 12.14 5.64 -5.23
N MET A 26 11.70 4.69 -6.07
CA MET A 26 11.09 3.45 -5.63
C MET A 26 12.06 2.59 -4.83
N ALA A 27 13.33 2.50 -5.24
CA ALA A 27 14.37 1.78 -4.49
C ALA A 27 14.60 2.37 -3.09
N VAL A 28 14.59 3.71 -2.95
CA VAL A 28 14.71 4.39 -1.65
C VAL A 28 13.47 4.11 -0.79
N LEU A 29 12.27 4.22 -1.36
CA LEU A 29 11.02 3.88 -0.66
C LEU A 29 11.05 2.43 -0.13
N ASP A 30 11.46 1.49 -0.97
CA ASP A 30 11.57 0.07 -0.59
C ASP A 30 12.62 -0.15 0.50
N SER A 31 13.77 0.53 0.43
CA SER A 31 14.82 0.43 1.46
C SER A 31 14.33 0.89 2.84
N ILE A 32 13.51 1.95 2.88
CA ILE A 32 12.93 2.47 4.11
C ILE A 32 11.86 1.51 4.63
N ASN A 33 10.99 1.01 3.75
CA ASN A 33 9.97 0.01 4.10
C ASN A 33 10.58 -1.31 4.60
N ALA A 34 11.73 -1.74 4.05
CA ALA A 34 12.42 -2.93 4.54
C ALA A 34 12.96 -2.73 5.97
N LYS A 35 13.44 -1.53 6.30
CA LYS A 35 14.02 -1.20 7.61
C LYS A 35 12.97 -0.96 8.70
N TRP A 36 11.87 -0.29 8.36
CA TRP A 36 10.89 0.20 9.34
C TRP A 36 9.54 -0.54 9.30
N GLY A 37 9.37 -1.47 8.36
CA GLY A 37 8.17 -2.27 8.20
C GLY A 37 7.39 -1.96 6.92
N ARG A 38 6.62 -2.94 6.47
CA ARG A 38 5.85 -2.81 5.22
C ARG A 38 4.81 -1.71 5.35
N GLY A 39 4.87 -0.72 4.46
CA GLY A 39 3.91 0.37 4.38
C GLY A 39 4.24 1.60 5.24
N THR A 40 5.46 1.72 5.74
CA THR A 40 5.95 2.94 6.41
C THR A 40 5.90 4.16 5.49
N LEU A 41 6.37 4.02 4.25
CA LEU A 41 6.24 5.01 3.19
C LEU A 41 5.42 4.45 2.02
N ARG A 42 4.59 5.31 1.44
CA ARG A 42 3.73 5.00 0.29
C ARG A 42 3.75 6.19 -0.69
N PRO A 43 3.60 5.95 -2.01
CA PRO A 43 3.42 7.04 -2.97
C PRO A 43 2.19 7.88 -2.61
N GLY A 44 2.31 9.21 -2.65
CA GLY A 44 1.22 10.12 -2.26
C GLY A 44 -0.04 10.03 -3.12
N VAL A 45 0.08 9.49 -4.34
CA VAL A 45 -1.05 9.20 -5.23
C VAL A 45 -1.90 8.03 -4.74
N VAL A 46 -1.35 7.14 -3.90
CA VAL A 46 -2.07 5.98 -3.39
C VAL A 46 -2.85 6.38 -2.13
N PRO A 47 -4.20 6.35 -2.15
CA PRO A 47 -5.00 6.65 -0.98
C PRO A 47 -4.75 5.62 0.13
N ALA A 48 -4.97 6.02 1.39
CA ALA A 48 -4.72 5.14 2.54
C ALA A 48 -5.55 3.84 2.51
N ALA A 49 -6.78 3.92 1.99
CA ALA A 49 -7.67 2.78 1.79
C ALA A 49 -8.17 2.77 0.32
N PRO A 50 -7.40 2.20 -0.62
CA PRO A 50 -7.83 2.11 -2.00
C PRO A 50 -9.01 1.14 -2.13
N ALA A 51 -10.03 1.50 -2.91
CA ALA A 51 -11.16 0.61 -3.20
C ALA A 51 -10.73 -0.70 -3.91
N TRP A 52 -9.59 -0.65 -4.62
CA TRP A 52 -8.95 -1.80 -5.26
C TRP A 52 -7.99 -2.57 -4.33
N SER A 53 -7.89 -2.19 -3.05
CA SER A 53 -7.16 -2.98 -2.06
C SER A 53 -7.82 -4.34 -1.85
N MET A 54 -7.02 -5.33 -1.44
CA MET A 54 -7.52 -6.67 -1.11
C MET A 54 -8.56 -6.58 0.04
N ARG A 55 -9.83 -6.89 -0.25
CA ARG A 55 -10.89 -6.94 0.76
C ARG A 55 -10.78 -8.23 1.56
N ARG A 56 -10.56 -8.10 2.88
CA ARG A 56 -10.41 -9.24 3.82
C ARG A 56 -11.60 -9.39 4.78
N GLU A 57 -12.76 -8.88 4.40
CA GLU A 57 -13.96 -8.81 5.24
C GLU A 57 -14.52 -10.20 5.60
N LEU A 58 -14.23 -11.22 4.78
CA LEU A 58 -14.69 -12.60 4.95
C LEU A 58 -13.56 -13.58 5.29
N MET A 59 -12.44 -13.10 5.85
CA MET A 59 -11.34 -13.99 6.23
C MET A 59 -11.76 -14.89 7.40
N SER A 60 -11.58 -16.21 7.25
CA SER A 60 -11.76 -17.13 8.37
C SER A 60 -10.72 -16.88 9.46
N GLN A 61 -11.09 -17.19 10.70
CA GLN A 61 -10.16 -17.09 11.82
C GLN A 61 -9.00 -18.08 11.64
N SER A 62 -7.80 -17.59 11.88
CA SER A 62 -6.52 -18.29 11.76
C SER A 62 -6.21 -19.07 13.04
N PHE A 63 -7.11 -19.98 13.43
CA PHE A 63 -7.04 -20.69 14.72
C PHE A 63 -5.72 -21.42 14.98
N THR A 64 -5.02 -21.87 13.93
CA THR A 64 -3.76 -22.61 14.05
C THR A 64 -2.51 -21.74 14.04
N THR A 65 -2.61 -20.49 13.58
CA THR A 65 -1.44 -19.62 13.38
C THR A 65 -1.51 -18.34 14.19
N ARG A 66 -2.64 -18.03 14.83
CA ARG A 66 -2.83 -16.84 15.65
C ARG A 66 -3.54 -17.15 16.96
N VAL A 67 -2.77 -17.10 18.05
CA VAL A 67 -3.26 -17.37 19.41
C VAL A 67 -4.34 -16.37 19.84
N ASP A 68 -4.25 -15.12 19.39
CA ASP A 68 -5.26 -14.07 19.65
C ASP A 68 -6.64 -14.38 19.06
N GLN A 69 -6.71 -15.31 18.11
CA GLN A 69 -7.95 -15.73 17.45
C GLN A 69 -8.57 -17.00 18.06
N LEU A 70 -7.92 -17.59 19.07
CA LEU A 70 -8.45 -18.72 19.80
C LEU A 70 -9.59 -18.29 20.73
N TRP A 71 -10.54 -19.20 20.92
CA TRP A 71 -11.59 -19.02 21.89
C TRP A 71 -11.01 -19.03 23.30
N ARG A 72 -11.34 -18.00 24.09
CA ARG A 72 -11.03 -17.97 25.52
C ARG A 72 -12.21 -18.55 26.30
N VAL A 73 -11.95 -19.61 27.05
CA VAL A 73 -12.88 -20.21 27.99
C VAL A 73 -12.28 -20.14 29.39
N SER A 74 -13.10 -19.82 30.38
CA SER A 74 -12.70 -19.81 31.79
C SER A 74 -13.22 -21.07 32.48
N ALA A 75 -12.36 -21.69 33.29
CA ALA A 75 -12.76 -22.78 34.18
C ALA A 75 -13.18 -22.21 35.55
N ARG A 76 -14.14 -22.88 36.20
CA ARG A 76 -14.66 -22.52 37.53
C ARG A 76 -13.84 -23.16 38.64
#